data_AF-A0A660THP8-F1
#
_entry.id   AF-A0A660THP8-F1
#
_cell.length_a   1.000
_cell.length_b   1.000
_cell.length_c   1.000
_cell.angle_alpha   90.00
_cell.angle_beta   90.00
_cell.angle_gamma   90.00
#
_symmetry.space_group_name_H-M   'P 1'
#
loop_
_entity.id
_entity.type
_entity.pdbx_description
1 polymer ?
#
loop_
_entity_poly.entity_id
_entity_poly.type
_entity_poly.pdbx_seq_one_letter_code
_entity_poly.pdbx_strand_id
1 'polypeptide(L)'
;MRLEAALEEEGAAHILLGGDIADSRSFEAGLKHLLDVTRCSISFVLGNHDYYFGSVADVRRRAAALQIPGLQWLPKTGVVELNKDTALIGHGGWGDAHRGDMENFILLTDYAAIKELADTINHEDFWINGFRKRSALISKLRQLGEEASKSLKYYLDKAAGRYKRILILTHVTPFVETCTYRDRPGSEQGFPGFLWDCMGILLKSAAAEYPETEFLVLSGHTHEDSYARVASNIRAWSSPAEYGELRYRIVESSGWTVGPSILV
;
A
#
# COMPACT_ATOMS: atom_id res chain seq x y z
N MET A 1 18.62 5.15 -16.19
CA MET A 1 19.47 3.93 -16.08
C MET A 1 18.57 2.71 -15.89
N ARG A 2 18.99 1.47 -16.18
CA ARG A 2 18.10 0.29 -16.08
C ARG A 2 18.00 -0.17 -14.62
N LEU A 3 16.82 -0.67 -14.20
CA LEU A 3 16.56 -1.19 -12.84
C LEU A 3 17.66 -2.15 -12.36
N GLU A 4 18.17 -3.01 -13.24
CA GLU A 4 19.25 -3.96 -12.97
C GLU A 4 20.54 -3.26 -12.49
N ALA A 5 20.94 -2.18 -13.15
CA ALA A 5 22.16 -1.44 -12.81
C ALA A 5 22.03 -0.74 -11.44
N ALA A 6 20.84 -0.19 -11.15
CA ALA A 6 20.55 0.38 -9.84
C ALA A 6 20.58 -0.68 -8.73
N LEU A 7 20.03 -1.87 -8.97
CA LEU A 7 20.06 -2.96 -7.97
C LEU A 7 21.46 -3.51 -7.74
N GLU A 8 22.27 -3.63 -8.80
CA GLU A 8 23.67 -4.06 -8.72
C GLU A 8 24.55 -3.04 -8.00
N GLU A 9 24.40 -1.75 -8.31
CA GLU A 9 25.15 -0.65 -7.66
C GLU A 9 24.88 -0.62 -6.14
N GLU A 10 23.62 -0.80 -5.75
CA GLU A 10 23.19 -0.69 -4.36
C GLU A 10 23.31 -2.00 -3.58
N GLY A 11 23.65 -3.11 -4.26
CA GLY A 11 23.80 -4.43 -3.63
C GLY A 11 22.51 -4.98 -3.00
N ALA A 12 21.35 -4.61 -3.54
CA ALA A 12 20.05 -4.94 -2.96
C ALA A 12 19.72 -6.44 -3.10
N ALA A 13 19.54 -7.14 -1.98
CA ALA A 13 19.19 -8.57 -1.98
C ALA A 13 17.67 -8.85 -2.04
N HIS A 14 16.84 -7.84 -1.76
CA HIS A 14 15.39 -7.97 -1.65
C HIS A 14 14.69 -6.69 -2.10
N ILE A 15 13.58 -6.83 -2.84
CA ILE A 15 12.78 -5.73 -3.37
C ILE A 15 11.42 -5.70 -2.67
N LEU A 16 10.97 -4.50 -2.30
CA LEU A 16 9.64 -4.23 -1.78
C LEU A 16 8.82 -3.49 -2.85
N LEU A 17 7.73 -4.08 -3.32
CA LEU A 17 6.83 -3.46 -4.30
C LEU A 17 5.52 -3.03 -3.62
N GLY A 18 5.34 -1.72 -3.52
CA GLY A 18 4.23 -1.07 -2.82
C GLY A 18 2.89 -1.01 -3.58
N GLY A 19 2.66 -1.86 -4.57
CA GLY A 19 1.45 -1.85 -5.41
C GLY A 19 1.57 -1.01 -6.69
N ASP A 20 0.48 -0.93 -7.44
CA ASP A 20 0.38 -0.33 -8.78
C ASP A 20 1.46 -0.88 -9.74
N ILE A 21 1.58 -2.21 -9.75
CA ILE A 21 2.55 -2.93 -10.55
C ILE A 21 2.13 -2.95 -12.02
N ALA A 22 0.86 -3.26 -12.27
CA ALA A 22 0.23 -3.21 -13.59
C ALA A 22 -1.30 -3.13 -13.44
N ASP A 23 -2.06 -3.59 -14.43
CA ASP A 23 -3.49 -3.85 -14.29
C ASP A 23 -3.80 -5.34 -14.08
N SER A 24 -5.07 -5.66 -13.82
CA SER A 24 -5.49 -7.02 -13.46
C SER A 24 -5.14 -8.08 -14.52
N ARG A 25 -4.94 -7.68 -15.78
CA ARG A 25 -4.65 -8.59 -16.90
C ARG A 25 -3.18 -8.96 -16.98
N SER A 26 -2.29 -8.17 -16.39
CA SER A 26 -0.84 -8.25 -16.66
C SER A 26 0.06 -8.22 -15.42
N PHE A 27 -0.45 -7.92 -14.22
CA PHE A 27 0.41 -7.82 -13.02
C PHE A 27 1.21 -9.11 -12.75
N GLU A 28 0.64 -10.29 -12.99
CA GLU A 28 1.36 -11.57 -12.81
C GLU A 28 2.55 -11.71 -13.77
N ALA A 29 2.38 -11.27 -15.02
CA ALA A 29 3.44 -11.29 -16.02
C ALA A 29 4.52 -10.26 -15.68
N GLY A 30 4.11 -9.08 -15.21
CA GLY A 30 5.01 -8.04 -14.73
C GLY A 30 5.87 -8.50 -13.54
N LEU A 31 5.26 -9.15 -12.55
CA LEU A 31 5.98 -9.71 -11.39
C LEU A 31 6.99 -10.79 -11.78
N LYS A 32 6.59 -11.71 -12.68
CA LYS A 32 7.50 -12.75 -13.21
C LYS A 32 8.68 -12.12 -13.94
N HIS A 33 8.41 -11.14 -14.80
CA HIS A 33 9.45 -10.43 -15.52
C HIS A 33 10.42 -9.72 -14.56
N LEU A 34 9.90 -9.00 -13.56
CA LEU A 34 10.73 -8.35 -12.54
C LEU A 34 11.59 -9.36 -11.76
N LEU A 35 11.03 -10.50 -11.38
CA LEU A 35 11.79 -11.54 -10.69
C LEU A 35 12.93 -12.09 -11.57
N ASP A 36 12.64 -12.34 -12.86
CA ASP A 36 13.61 -12.89 -13.81
C ASP A 36 14.79 -11.94 -14.09
N VAL A 37 14.51 -10.64 -14.23
CA VAL A 37 15.53 -9.63 -14.54
C VAL A 37 16.37 -9.25 -13.32
N THR A 38 15.74 -9.11 -12.15
CA THR A 38 16.43 -8.63 -10.95
C THR A 38 17.16 -9.74 -10.20
N ARG A 39 16.65 -10.98 -10.26
CA ARG A 39 17.12 -12.12 -9.45
C ARG A 39 17.06 -11.87 -7.93
N CYS A 40 16.46 -10.78 -7.49
CA CYS A 40 16.18 -10.47 -6.10
C CYS A 40 14.92 -11.21 -5.66
N SER A 41 14.79 -11.51 -4.37
CA SER A 41 13.48 -11.86 -3.83
C SER A 41 12.60 -10.62 -3.75
N ILE A 42 11.29 -10.77 -3.97
CA ILE A 42 10.32 -9.70 -4.09
C ILE A 42 9.18 -9.94 -3.09
N SER A 43 9.04 -9.05 -2.13
CA SER A 43 7.82 -8.93 -1.33
C SER A 43 6.94 -7.83 -1.91
N PHE A 44 5.65 -8.11 -2.10
CA PHE A 44 4.75 -7.14 -2.71
C PHE A 44 3.37 -7.10 -2.07
N VAL A 45 2.75 -5.94 -2.24
CA VAL A 45 1.31 -5.71 -2.07
C VAL A 45 0.73 -5.28 -3.42
N LEU A 46 -0.59 -5.29 -3.53
CA LEU A 46 -1.28 -4.80 -4.73
C LEU A 46 -1.85 -3.41 -4.43
N GLY A 47 -1.77 -2.51 -5.41
CA GLY A 47 -2.40 -1.20 -5.40
C GLY A 47 -3.75 -1.18 -6.11
N ASN A 48 -4.39 -0.02 -6.20
CA ASN A 48 -5.71 0.11 -6.82
C ASN A 48 -5.65 -0.21 -8.33
N HIS A 49 -4.58 0.17 -9.03
CA HIS A 49 -4.45 -0.07 -10.47
C HIS A 49 -4.30 -1.56 -10.79
N ASP A 50 -3.72 -2.36 -9.91
CA ASP A 50 -3.62 -3.82 -10.08
C ASP A 50 -4.99 -4.51 -10.16
N TYR A 51 -6.05 -3.85 -9.69
CA TYR A 51 -7.43 -4.33 -9.79
C TYR A 51 -8.19 -3.81 -11.01
N TYR A 52 -7.62 -2.89 -11.80
CA TYR A 52 -8.32 -2.29 -12.95
C TYR A 52 -8.74 -3.36 -13.96
N PHE A 53 -10.00 -3.24 -14.43
CA PHE A 53 -10.68 -4.15 -15.36
C PHE A 53 -10.91 -5.55 -14.79
N GLY A 54 -10.73 -5.73 -13.48
CA GLY A 54 -10.87 -7.01 -12.78
C GLY A 54 -11.80 -6.90 -11.58
N SER A 55 -11.87 -8.00 -10.83
CA SER A 55 -12.53 -8.02 -9.52
C SER A 55 -11.50 -8.19 -8.41
N VAL A 56 -11.73 -7.54 -7.28
CA VAL A 56 -10.93 -7.67 -6.06
C VAL A 56 -10.81 -9.14 -5.67
N ALA A 57 -11.92 -9.89 -5.70
CA ALA A 57 -11.91 -11.31 -5.36
C ALA A 57 -11.05 -12.16 -6.31
N ASP A 58 -11.18 -11.99 -7.63
CA ASP A 58 -10.38 -12.72 -8.63
C ASP A 58 -8.89 -12.38 -8.53
N VAL A 59 -8.55 -11.10 -8.47
CA VAL A 59 -7.17 -10.62 -8.43
C VAL A 59 -6.48 -11.11 -7.16
N ARG A 60 -7.13 -11.01 -5.99
CA ARG A 60 -6.59 -11.56 -4.72
C ARG A 60 -6.38 -13.07 -4.80
N ARG A 61 -7.32 -13.81 -5.40
CA ARG A 61 -7.17 -15.27 -5.61
C ARG A 61 -5.98 -15.59 -6.49
N ARG A 62 -5.78 -14.84 -7.59
CA ARG A 62 -4.65 -15.05 -8.49
C ARG A 62 -3.31 -14.69 -7.84
N ALA A 63 -3.23 -13.57 -7.13
CA ALA A 63 -2.05 -13.21 -6.35
C ALA A 63 -1.73 -14.27 -5.27
N ALA A 64 -2.75 -14.80 -4.59
CA ALA A 64 -2.59 -15.92 -3.67
C ALA A 64 -2.07 -17.19 -4.36
N ALA A 65 -2.46 -17.45 -5.60
CA ALA A 65 -2.07 -18.63 -6.36
C ALA A 65 -0.65 -18.54 -6.95
N LEU A 66 -0.03 -17.36 -6.95
CA LEU A 66 1.38 -17.20 -7.31
C LEU A 66 2.24 -17.93 -6.25
N GLN A 67 2.69 -19.13 -6.59
CA GLN A 67 3.60 -19.95 -5.79
C GLN A 67 4.95 -20.03 -6.52
N ILE A 68 5.59 -18.87 -6.68
CA ILE A 68 6.86 -18.72 -7.39
C ILE A 68 7.96 -18.50 -6.35
N PRO A 69 9.04 -19.31 -6.32
CA PRO A 69 10.15 -19.09 -5.42
C PRO A 69 10.71 -17.67 -5.55
N GLY A 70 10.91 -16.99 -4.42
CA GLY A 70 11.38 -15.60 -4.40
C GLY A 70 10.28 -14.56 -4.54
N LEU A 71 9.02 -14.92 -4.78
CA LEU A 71 7.90 -13.97 -4.86
C LEU A 71 6.93 -14.16 -3.68
N GLN A 72 6.69 -13.10 -2.91
CA GLN A 72 5.93 -13.15 -1.66
C GLN A 72 4.81 -12.10 -1.67
N TRP A 73 3.56 -12.54 -1.84
CA TRP A 73 2.40 -11.67 -1.65
C TRP A 73 2.07 -11.53 -0.17
N LEU A 74 2.43 -10.39 0.42
CA LEU A 74 2.43 -10.20 1.88
C LEU A 74 1.08 -10.50 2.58
N PRO A 75 -0.09 -10.16 2.02
CA PRO A 75 -1.38 -10.53 2.63
C PRO A 75 -1.55 -12.04 2.87
N LYS A 76 -0.96 -12.88 2.02
CA LYS A 76 -1.00 -14.35 2.16
C LYS A 76 0.22 -14.88 2.91
N THR A 77 1.41 -14.36 2.65
CA THR A 77 2.66 -14.85 3.26
C THR A 77 2.67 -14.59 4.78
N GLY A 78 2.13 -13.45 5.22
CA GLY A 78 2.09 -13.07 6.62
C GLY A 78 3.40 -12.43 7.10
N VAL A 79 3.89 -12.87 8.27
CA VAL A 79 5.10 -12.32 8.88
C VAL A 79 6.34 -12.92 8.20
N VAL A 80 7.06 -12.09 7.45
CA VAL A 80 8.34 -12.42 6.84
C VAL A 80 9.47 -11.97 7.75
N GLU A 81 10.31 -12.88 8.22
CA GLU A 81 11.50 -12.52 8.99
C GLU A 81 12.58 -11.98 8.04
N LEU A 82 12.94 -10.69 8.18
CA LEU A 82 14.06 -10.10 7.42
C LEU A 82 15.39 -10.38 8.12
N ASN A 83 15.39 -10.31 9.45
CA ASN A 83 16.48 -10.73 10.32
C ASN A 83 15.94 -10.99 11.74
N LYS A 84 16.81 -11.41 12.67
CA LYS A 84 16.44 -11.75 14.05
C LYS A 84 15.67 -10.66 14.82
N ASP A 85 15.85 -9.38 14.46
CA ASP A 85 15.25 -8.24 15.14
C ASP A 85 14.14 -7.57 14.32
N THR A 86 14.02 -7.88 13.03
CA THR A 86 13.16 -7.15 12.08
C THR A 86 12.27 -8.10 11.28
N ALA A 87 10.96 -7.84 11.32
CA ALA A 87 9.97 -8.51 10.48
C ALA A 87 9.35 -7.57 9.45
N LEU A 88 8.86 -8.14 8.36
CA LEU A 88 8.07 -7.49 7.33
C LEU A 88 6.65 -8.07 7.34
N ILE A 89 5.67 -7.18 7.31
CA ILE A 89 4.26 -7.49 7.05
C ILE A 89 3.73 -6.49 6.02
N GLY A 90 2.60 -6.77 5.40
CA GLY A 90 2.04 -5.81 4.46
C GLY A 90 0.67 -6.15 3.93
N HIS A 91 -0.03 -5.11 3.50
CA HIS A 91 -1.31 -5.20 2.81
C HIS A 91 -1.53 -3.92 1.99
N GLY A 92 -2.08 -4.06 0.77
CA GLY A 92 -2.29 -2.92 -0.14
C GLY A 92 -3.14 -1.82 0.48
N GLY A 93 -4.25 -2.20 1.10
CA GLY A 93 -5.16 -1.27 1.74
C GLY A 93 -6.07 -0.57 0.73
N TRP A 94 -6.90 0.34 1.22
CA TRP A 94 -7.84 1.12 0.43
C TRP A 94 -8.01 2.50 1.04
N GLY A 95 -8.30 3.50 0.20
CA GLY A 95 -9.05 4.66 0.66
C GLY A 95 -10.38 4.19 1.23
N ASP A 96 -10.55 4.30 2.54
CA ASP A 96 -11.59 3.55 3.26
C ASP A 96 -12.82 4.39 3.61
N ALA A 97 -12.84 5.67 3.23
CA ALA A 97 -13.97 6.58 3.48
C ALA A 97 -14.41 6.66 4.96
N HIS A 98 -13.50 6.40 5.91
CA HIS A 98 -13.74 6.69 7.33
C HIS A 98 -13.42 8.14 7.71
N ARG A 99 -12.61 8.82 6.90
CA ARG A 99 -12.22 10.23 7.10
C ARG A 99 -12.41 11.03 5.82
N GLY A 100 -12.79 12.31 5.96
CA GLY A 100 -13.04 13.22 4.85
C GLY A 100 -14.51 13.63 4.69
N ASP A 101 -14.75 14.41 3.65
CA ASP A 101 -16.07 14.89 3.23
C ASP A 101 -16.75 13.83 2.32
N MET A 102 -17.65 13.05 2.90
CA MET A 102 -18.40 12.00 2.18
C MET A 102 -19.41 12.52 1.16
N GLU A 103 -19.73 13.81 1.19
CA GLU A 103 -20.65 14.43 0.25
C GLU A 103 -19.91 14.91 -1.00
N ASN A 104 -18.72 15.50 -0.84
CA ASN A 104 -17.99 16.18 -1.91
C ASN A 104 -16.60 15.59 -2.23
N PHE A 105 -16.31 14.34 -1.85
CA PHE A 105 -15.02 13.72 -2.15
C PHE A 105 -14.74 13.53 -3.63
N ILE A 106 -13.44 13.49 -3.95
CA ILE A 106 -12.88 13.31 -5.29
C ILE A 106 -13.29 11.93 -5.83
N LEU A 107 -13.81 11.91 -7.06
CA LEU A 107 -14.13 10.68 -7.77
C LEU A 107 -12.89 10.14 -8.48
N LEU A 108 -12.52 8.91 -8.15
CA LEU A 108 -11.39 8.21 -8.73
C LEU A 108 -11.85 7.28 -9.85
N THR A 109 -10.99 7.08 -10.85
CA THR A 109 -11.22 6.10 -11.92
C THR A 109 -11.39 4.69 -11.37
N ASP A 110 -10.77 4.39 -10.22
CA ASP A 110 -10.93 3.17 -9.43
C ASP A 110 -12.38 2.74 -9.30
N TYR A 111 -13.25 3.70 -9.03
CA TYR A 111 -14.65 3.46 -8.72
C TYR A 111 -15.43 2.92 -9.93
N ALA A 112 -14.98 3.20 -11.15
CA ALA A 112 -15.55 2.66 -12.38
C ALA A 112 -14.75 1.49 -12.96
N ALA A 113 -13.44 1.42 -12.70
CA ALA A 113 -12.53 0.43 -13.28
C ALA A 113 -12.47 -0.89 -12.51
N ILE A 114 -12.84 -0.90 -11.23
CA ILE A 114 -12.78 -2.08 -10.35
C ILE A 114 -14.18 -2.60 -10.13
N LYS A 115 -14.42 -3.88 -10.47
CA LYS A 115 -15.76 -4.47 -10.54
C LYS A 115 -16.58 -4.22 -9.27
N GLU A 116 -16.05 -4.54 -8.09
CA GLU A 116 -16.77 -4.42 -6.84
C GLU A 116 -17.14 -2.99 -6.47
N LEU A 117 -16.40 -1.99 -6.98
CA LEU A 117 -16.72 -0.58 -6.78
C LEU A 117 -17.72 -0.11 -7.84
N ALA A 118 -17.52 -0.50 -9.10
CA ALA A 118 -18.41 -0.17 -10.21
C ALA A 118 -19.83 -0.70 -9.99
N ASP A 119 -19.96 -1.90 -9.43
CA ASP A 119 -21.25 -2.52 -9.08
C ASP A 119 -22.03 -1.69 -8.02
N THR A 120 -21.38 -0.77 -7.30
CA THR A 120 -22.04 0.12 -6.32
C THR A 120 -22.52 1.44 -6.91
N ILE A 121 -22.28 1.66 -8.20
CA ILE A 121 -22.49 2.91 -8.90
C ILE A 121 -23.50 2.67 -10.02
N ASN A 122 -24.48 3.55 -10.15
CA ASN A 122 -25.32 3.59 -11.34
C ASN A 122 -24.59 4.35 -12.45
N HIS A 123 -24.27 3.68 -13.57
CA HIS A 123 -23.47 4.25 -14.67
C HIS A 123 -24.09 5.52 -15.28
N GLU A 124 -25.43 5.63 -15.29
CA GLU A 124 -26.13 6.83 -15.77
C GLU A 124 -25.95 8.03 -14.82
N ASP A 125 -25.86 7.78 -13.52
CA ASP A 125 -25.71 8.83 -12.50
C ASP A 125 -24.25 9.30 -12.32
N PHE A 126 -23.27 8.50 -12.73
CA PHE A 126 -21.84 8.82 -12.65
C PHE A 126 -21.51 10.09 -13.45
N TRP A 127 -22.10 10.23 -14.65
CA TRP A 127 -21.77 11.30 -15.59
C TRP A 127 -22.77 12.48 -15.56
N ILE A 128 -24.02 12.25 -15.10
CA ILE A 128 -25.12 13.21 -15.29
C ILE A 128 -25.52 13.93 -13.99
N ASN A 129 -25.60 13.24 -12.85
CA ASN A 129 -26.29 13.74 -11.65
C ASN A 129 -25.39 13.96 -10.42
N GLY A 130 -24.08 13.80 -10.55
CA GLY A 130 -23.15 14.04 -9.45
C GLY A 130 -23.46 13.21 -8.20
N PHE A 131 -23.86 11.94 -8.36
CA PHE A 131 -24.05 10.97 -7.29
C PHE A 131 -24.92 11.44 -6.10
N ARG A 132 -26.24 11.51 -6.27
CA ARG A 132 -27.13 11.95 -5.18
C ARG A 132 -27.22 11.00 -3.97
N LYS A 133 -26.66 9.77 -4.02
CA LYS A 133 -26.42 8.91 -2.83
C LYS A 133 -25.22 7.98 -3.03
N ARG A 134 -24.06 8.33 -2.48
CA ARG A 134 -22.81 7.53 -2.51
C ARG A 134 -22.74 6.45 -1.43
N SER A 135 -23.85 6.18 -0.74
CA SER A 135 -23.85 5.32 0.45
C SER A 135 -23.38 3.90 0.16
N ALA A 136 -23.71 3.35 -1.02
CA ALA A 136 -23.25 2.01 -1.41
C ALA A 136 -21.74 1.97 -1.66
N LEU A 137 -21.19 2.94 -2.40
CA LEU A 137 -19.74 3.07 -2.62
C LEU A 137 -18.99 3.29 -1.30
N ILE A 138 -19.43 4.22 -0.47
CA ILE A 138 -18.84 4.49 0.85
C ILE A 138 -18.87 3.23 1.71
N SER A 139 -20.01 2.53 1.77
CA SER A 139 -20.13 1.28 2.52
C SER A 139 -19.17 0.23 2.00
N LYS A 140 -18.92 0.18 0.68
CA LYS A 140 -18.02 -0.79 0.07
C LYS A 140 -16.55 -0.45 0.32
N LEU A 141 -16.17 0.83 0.24
CA LEU A 141 -14.82 1.30 0.59
C LEU A 141 -14.49 0.99 2.05
N ARG A 142 -15.41 1.28 2.97
CA ARG A 142 -15.28 0.94 4.40
C ARG A 142 -15.12 -0.56 4.61
N GLN A 143 -15.99 -1.36 3.98
CA GLN A 143 -15.90 -2.82 4.05
C GLN A 143 -14.52 -3.33 3.60
N LEU A 144 -14.00 -2.82 2.48
CA LEU A 144 -12.71 -3.23 1.94
C LEU A 144 -11.54 -2.78 2.84
N GLY A 145 -11.61 -1.57 3.41
CA GLY A 145 -10.63 -1.05 4.35
C GLY A 145 -10.61 -1.82 5.67
N GLU A 146 -11.78 -2.13 6.23
CA GLU A 146 -11.93 -2.92 7.46
C GLU A 146 -11.45 -4.37 7.27
N GLU A 147 -11.78 -4.99 6.14
CA GLU A 147 -11.30 -6.35 5.78
C GLU A 147 -9.78 -6.37 5.72
N ALA A 148 -9.18 -5.40 5.02
CA ALA A 148 -7.74 -5.23 4.92
C ALA A 148 -7.09 -5.06 6.30
N SER A 149 -7.69 -4.21 7.16
CA SER A 149 -7.15 -3.90 8.48
C SER A 149 -7.22 -5.12 9.38
N LYS A 150 -8.31 -5.88 9.33
CA LYS A 150 -8.45 -7.15 10.06
C LYS A 150 -7.39 -8.17 9.63
N SER A 151 -7.13 -8.29 8.33
CA SER A 151 -6.10 -9.20 7.82
C SER A 151 -4.71 -8.79 8.29
N LEU A 152 -4.36 -7.51 8.24
CA LEU A 152 -3.04 -7.04 8.63
C LEU A 152 -2.85 -7.06 10.15
N LYS A 153 -3.90 -6.77 10.93
CA LYS A 153 -3.90 -6.87 12.39
C LYS A 153 -3.45 -8.26 12.85
N TYR A 154 -3.95 -9.31 12.23
CA TYR A 154 -3.59 -10.68 12.58
C TYR A 154 -2.08 -10.94 12.53
N TYR A 155 -1.39 -10.36 11.53
CA TYR A 155 0.07 -10.48 11.43
C TYR A 155 0.81 -9.49 12.32
N LEU A 156 0.25 -8.30 12.51
CA LEU A 156 0.77 -7.32 13.45
C LEU A 156 0.82 -7.90 14.87
N ASP A 157 -0.26 -8.51 15.35
CA ASP A 157 -0.34 -9.13 16.67
C ASP A 157 0.67 -10.28 16.84
N LYS A 158 1.03 -10.98 15.75
CA LYS A 158 2.03 -12.06 15.77
C LYS A 158 3.47 -11.56 15.74
N ALA A 159 3.69 -10.37 15.17
CA ALA A 159 5.01 -9.79 15.03
C ALA A 159 5.35 -8.87 16.22
N ALA A 160 4.38 -8.10 16.70
CA ALA A 160 4.52 -7.16 17.80
C ALA A 160 4.93 -7.88 19.09
N GLY A 161 5.92 -7.33 19.79
CA GLY A 161 6.53 -7.96 20.96
C GLY A 161 7.50 -9.11 20.68
N ARG A 162 7.47 -9.73 19.49
CA ARG A 162 8.49 -10.71 19.06
C ARG A 162 9.68 -10.06 18.39
N TYR A 163 9.44 -9.06 17.56
CA TYR A 163 10.49 -8.32 16.84
C TYR A 163 10.65 -6.93 17.43
N LYS A 164 11.89 -6.44 17.45
CA LYS A 164 12.17 -5.05 17.85
C LYS A 164 11.68 -4.06 16.81
N ARG A 165 11.62 -4.50 15.55
CA ARG A 165 11.27 -3.68 14.40
C ARG A 165 10.27 -4.39 13.51
N ILE A 166 9.25 -3.66 13.10
CA ILE A 166 8.26 -4.13 12.13
C ILE A 166 8.21 -3.14 10.97
N LEU A 167 8.56 -3.65 9.79
CA LEU A 167 8.38 -2.97 8.52
C LEU A 167 6.99 -3.31 8.00
N ILE A 168 6.19 -2.28 7.71
CA ILE A 168 4.85 -2.43 7.16
C ILE A 168 4.84 -1.84 5.76
N LEU A 169 4.66 -2.69 4.75
CA LEU A 169 4.47 -2.25 3.37
C LEU A 169 2.98 -2.13 3.06
N THR A 170 2.55 -0.94 2.64
CA THR A 170 1.19 -0.68 2.14
C THR A 170 1.23 0.00 0.78
N HIS A 171 0.10 0.01 0.10
CA HIS A 171 -0.05 0.85 -1.09
C HIS A 171 -0.64 2.20 -0.68
N VAL A 172 -1.83 2.18 -0.08
CA VAL A 172 -2.49 3.38 0.45
C VAL A 172 -1.86 3.74 1.80
N THR A 173 -1.59 5.03 2.00
CA THR A 173 -1.03 5.50 3.28
C THR A 173 -2.08 5.43 4.41
N PRO A 174 -1.70 4.97 5.62
CA PRO A 174 -2.58 4.96 6.77
C PRO A 174 -2.58 6.28 7.56
N PHE A 175 -1.76 7.28 7.19
CA PHE A 175 -1.57 8.50 7.99
C PHE A 175 -1.76 9.76 7.18
N VAL A 176 -2.55 10.70 7.71
CA VAL A 176 -2.79 12.02 7.10
C VAL A 176 -1.50 12.79 6.89
N GLU A 177 -0.56 12.64 7.81
CA GLU A 177 0.76 13.28 7.81
C GLU A 177 1.59 12.89 6.56
N THR A 178 1.26 11.77 5.92
CA THR A 178 1.91 11.27 4.68
C THR A 178 0.95 11.16 3.50
N CYS A 179 -0.30 11.62 3.68
CA CYS A 179 -1.30 11.70 2.62
C CYS A 179 -1.21 13.10 2.00
N THR A 180 -0.23 13.31 1.11
CA THR A 180 0.04 14.61 0.49
C THR A 180 -0.30 14.63 -0.99
N TYR A 181 -0.47 15.82 -1.56
CA TYR A 181 -0.62 16.05 -3.00
C TYR A 181 0.00 17.41 -3.37
N ARG A 182 0.94 17.43 -4.32
CA ARG A 182 1.71 18.62 -4.73
C ARG A 182 2.35 19.34 -3.53
N ASP A 183 3.10 18.60 -2.73
CA ASP A 183 3.77 19.08 -1.52
C ASP A 183 2.83 19.71 -0.46
N ARG A 184 1.51 19.47 -0.55
CA ARG A 184 0.52 19.97 0.41
C ARG A 184 -0.14 18.82 1.16
N PRO A 185 -0.58 19.05 2.41
CA PRO A 185 -1.45 18.09 3.08
C PRO A 185 -2.67 17.76 2.23
N GLY A 186 -3.09 16.49 2.27
CA GLY A 186 -4.33 16.05 1.65
C GLY A 186 -5.53 16.82 2.19
N SER A 187 -6.59 16.89 1.39
CA SER A 187 -7.82 17.58 1.77
C SER A 187 -8.88 16.61 2.27
N GLU A 188 -9.89 17.14 2.96
CA GLU A 188 -11.08 16.39 3.35
C GLU A 188 -11.78 15.75 2.13
N GLN A 189 -11.72 16.35 0.94
CA GLN A 189 -12.25 15.74 -0.27
C GLN A 189 -11.37 14.60 -0.83
N GLY A 190 -10.08 14.56 -0.49
CA GLY A 190 -9.14 13.53 -0.93
C GLY A 190 -9.11 12.30 -0.03
N PHE A 191 -9.14 12.49 1.30
CA PHE A 191 -9.02 11.40 2.27
C PHE A 191 -9.90 10.18 1.99
N PRO A 192 -11.15 10.29 1.50
CA PRO A 192 -11.99 9.12 1.32
C PRO A 192 -11.45 8.09 0.31
N GLY A 193 -10.68 8.56 -0.68
CA GLY A 193 -10.06 7.71 -1.71
C GLY A 193 -8.56 7.46 -1.50
N PHE A 194 -7.86 8.34 -0.77
CA PHE A 194 -6.39 8.31 -0.67
C PHE A 194 -5.85 7.93 0.72
N LEU A 195 -6.69 7.83 1.75
CA LEU A 195 -6.29 7.54 3.12
C LEU A 195 -6.92 6.25 3.65
N TRP A 196 -6.09 5.40 4.24
CA TRP A 196 -6.53 4.19 4.94
C TRP A 196 -6.63 4.43 6.46
N ASP A 197 -7.64 5.22 6.86
CA ASP A 197 -7.75 5.79 8.22
C ASP A 197 -7.87 4.73 9.32
N CYS A 198 -8.63 3.65 9.08
CA CYS A 198 -8.81 2.59 10.08
C CYS A 198 -7.49 1.85 10.39
N MET A 199 -6.59 1.72 9.41
CA MET A 199 -5.25 1.17 9.65
C MET A 199 -4.37 2.15 10.42
N GLY A 200 -4.50 3.45 10.18
CA GLY A 200 -3.83 4.49 10.96
C GLY A 200 -4.15 4.41 12.44
N ILE A 201 -5.43 4.25 12.77
CA ILE A 201 -5.90 4.04 14.14
C ILE A 201 -5.29 2.77 14.72
N LEU A 202 -5.32 1.67 13.97
CA LEU A 202 -4.82 0.38 14.41
C LEU A 202 -3.32 0.40 14.73
N LEU A 203 -2.51 1.02 13.87
CA LEU A 203 -1.07 1.16 14.08
C LEU A 203 -0.75 2.04 15.28
N LYS A 204 -1.49 3.14 15.47
CA LYS A 204 -1.33 4.00 16.65
C LYS A 204 -1.66 3.25 17.95
N SER A 205 -2.70 2.41 17.95
CA SER A 205 -3.02 1.55 19.09
C SER A 205 -1.94 0.50 19.35
N ALA A 206 -1.44 -0.18 18.33
CA ALA A 206 -0.36 -1.16 18.48
C ALA A 206 0.93 -0.51 18.98
N ALA A 207 1.27 0.67 18.50
CA ALA A 207 2.45 1.40 18.95
C ALA A 207 2.38 1.81 20.43
N ALA A 208 1.18 2.14 20.93
CA ALA A 208 0.96 2.40 22.34
C ALA A 208 1.03 1.13 23.19
N GLU A 209 0.55 0.00 22.67
CA GLU A 209 0.60 -1.31 23.35
C GLU A 209 2.03 -1.90 23.40
N TYR A 210 2.83 -1.65 22.35
CA TYR A 210 4.20 -2.16 22.21
C TYR A 210 5.21 -1.00 22.07
N PRO A 211 5.46 -0.21 23.13
CA PRO A 211 6.28 1.00 23.07
C PRO A 211 7.75 0.72 22.67
N GLU A 212 8.25 -0.48 22.96
CA GLU A 212 9.62 -0.91 22.62
C GLU A 212 9.75 -1.46 21.19
N THR A 213 8.63 -1.68 20.49
CA THR A 213 8.63 -2.07 19.08
C THR A 213 8.63 -0.83 18.22
N GLU A 214 9.59 -0.71 17.30
CA GLU A 214 9.59 0.35 16.30
C GLU A 214 8.87 -0.08 15.02
N PHE A 215 8.02 0.79 14.50
CA PHE A 215 7.24 0.57 13.28
C PHE A 215 7.73 1.51 12.19
N LEU A 216 8.09 0.97 11.02
CA LEU A 216 8.32 1.74 9.81
C LEU A 216 7.24 1.38 8.79
N VAL A 217 6.41 2.35 8.43
CA VAL A 217 5.41 2.21 7.38
C VAL A 217 5.96 2.78 6.08
N LEU A 218 5.93 1.99 5.02
CA LEU A 218 6.26 2.40 3.66
C LEU A 218 4.99 2.30 2.81
N SER A 219 4.57 3.41 2.21
CA SER A 219 3.41 3.51 1.32
C SER A 219 3.76 4.15 -0.01
N GLY A 220 2.79 4.18 -0.93
CA GLY A 220 2.84 4.91 -2.19
C GLY A 220 1.50 5.59 -2.46
N HIS A 221 0.94 5.37 -3.65
CA HIS A 221 -0.38 5.83 -4.12
C HIS A 221 -0.52 7.35 -4.31
N THR A 222 0.01 8.17 -3.40
CA THR A 222 -0.06 9.64 -3.51
C THR A 222 0.90 10.22 -4.54
N HIS A 223 1.91 9.45 -4.94
CA HIS A 223 3.01 9.84 -5.83
C HIS A 223 3.91 10.95 -5.29
N GLU A 224 3.70 11.36 -4.05
CA GLU A 224 4.44 12.41 -3.38
C GLU A 224 5.48 11.83 -2.43
N ASP A 225 6.63 12.48 -2.37
CA ASP A 225 7.64 12.19 -1.36
C ASP A 225 7.24 12.82 -0.03
N SER A 226 6.85 12.00 0.95
CA SER A 226 6.51 12.51 2.28
C SER A 226 7.00 11.62 3.40
N TYR A 227 7.36 12.25 4.51
CA TYR A 227 7.81 11.60 5.73
C TYR A 227 7.13 12.20 6.95
N ALA A 228 6.76 11.33 7.90
CA ALA A 228 6.28 11.75 9.19
C ALA A 228 6.81 10.83 10.32
N ARG A 229 7.10 11.46 11.47
CA ARG A 229 7.15 10.75 12.75
C ARG A 229 5.78 10.84 13.40
N VAL A 230 5.00 9.78 13.27
CA VAL A 230 3.58 9.75 13.69
C VAL A 230 3.44 9.52 15.21
N ALA A 231 4.39 8.79 15.80
CA ALA A 231 4.51 8.56 17.24
C ALA A 231 6.00 8.42 17.61
N SER A 232 6.31 8.25 18.90
CA SER A 232 7.70 8.02 19.36
C SER A 232 8.36 6.83 18.67
N ASN A 233 7.60 5.79 18.37
CA ASN A 233 8.01 4.54 17.76
C ASN A 233 7.34 4.24 16.40
N ILE A 234 6.67 5.22 15.77
CA ILE A 234 6.16 5.08 14.38
C ILE A 234 6.81 6.10 13.46
N ARG A 235 7.42 5.59 12.39
CA ARG A 235 7.91 6.38 11.25
C ARG A 235 7.12 5.96 10.01
N ALA A 236 6.71 6.92 9.20
CA ALA A 236 5.96 6.66 7.98
C ALA A 236 6.56 7.42 6.80
N TRP A 237 6.69 6.74 5.67
CA TRP A 237 7.16 7.30 4.42
C TRP A 237 6.18 6.95 3.30
N SER A 238 5.72 7.95 2.55
CA SER A 238 5.14 7.73 1.22
C SER A 238 6.21 7.96 0.17
N SER A 239 6.41 6.99 -0.73
CA SER A 239 7.42 7.08 -1.78
C SER A 239 6.82 7.70 -3.04
N PRO A 240 7.60 8.56 -3.75
CA PRO A 240 7.13 9.18 -4.98
C PRO A 240 7.09 8.18 -6.14
N ALA A 241 6.25 8.46 -7.12
CA ALA A 241 6.18 7.71 -8.36
C ALA A 241 5.91 8.66 -9.53
N GLU A 242 6.51 8.39 -10.68
CA GLU A 242 6.32 9.18 -11.89
C GLU A 242 6.22 8.26 -13.10
N TYR A 243 5.25 8.53 -13.98
CA TYR A 243 5.01 7.68 -15.14
C TYR A 243 6.21 7.68 -16.09
N GLY A 244 6.72 6.48 -16.38
CA GLY A 244 7.86 6.29 -17.27
C GLY A 244 9.22 6.42 -16.61
N GLU A 245 9.26 6.82 -15.33
CA GLU A 245 10.50 7.08 -14.59
C GLU A 245 10.66 6.10 -13.43
N LEU A 246 11.85 5.51 -13.29
CA LEU A 246 12.14 4.65 -12.14
C LEU A 246 12.49 5.50 -10.93
N ARG A 247 11.64 5.43 -9.90
CA ARG A 247 11.92 5.99 -8.58
C ARG A 247 11.99 4.89 -7.53
N TYR A 248 13.02 4.92 -6.70
CA TYR A 248 13.18 3.96 -5.61
C TYR A 248 13.86 4.58 -4.39
N ARG A 249 13.86 3.80 -3.30
CA ARG A 249 14.57 4.11 -2.05
C ARG A 249 15.21 2.85 -1.50
N ILE A 250 16.25 3.05 -0.70
CA ILE A 250 16.94 1.98 0.02
C ILE A 250 16.53 2.03 1.47
N VAL A 251 16.25 0.87 2.04
CA VAL A 251 15.83 0.71 3.43
C VAL A 251 16.73 -0.32 4.09
N GLU A 252 17.47 0.11 5.10
CA GLU A 252 18.27 -0.81 5.91
C GLU A 252 17.41 -1.44 7.00
N SER A 253 17.49 -2.76 7.14
CA SER A 253 16.70 -3.49 8.15
C SER A 253 17.38 -3.57 9.52
N SER A 254 18.65 -3.15 9.64
CA SER A 254 19.48 -3.17 10.85
C SER A 254 19.29 -1.94 11.76
N GLY A 255 18.59 -0.92 11.26
CA GLY A 255 18.18 0.32 11.91
C GLY A 255 17.38 1.09 10.86
N TRP A 256 16.31 1.81 11.22
CA TRP A 256 15.48 2.51 10.23
C TRP A 256 16.24 3.67 9.56
N THR A 257 17.16 3.34 8.66
CA THR A 257 17.81 4.22 7.70
C THR A 257 17.03 4.06 6.40
N VAL A 258 16.37 5.13 5.99
CA VAL A 258 15.68 5.22 4.70
C VAL A 258 16.43 6.26 3.88
N GLY A 259 17.00 5.84 2.76
CA GLY A 259 17.71 6.72 1.83
C GLY A 259 16.77 7.72 1.14
N PRO A 260 17.31 8.78 0.52
CA PRO A 260 16.52 9.68 -0.32
C PRO A 260 15.88 8.93 -1.50
N SER A 261 14.86 9.52 -2.12
CA SER A 261 14.35 8.98 -3.39
C SER A 261 15.42 9.18 -4.44
N ILE A 262 15.70 8.13 -5.19
CA ILE A 262 16.61 8.14 -6.32
C ILE A 262 15.76 8.11 -7.59
N LEU A 263 16.06 9.01 -8.54
CA LEU A 263 15.47 9.06 -9.88
C LEU A 263 16.55 8.64 -10.87
N VAL A 264 16.21 7.75 -11.79
CA VAL A 264 17.18 7.04 -12.63
C VAL A 264 16.86 7.07 -14.11
#